data_AF-A0A433SIR9-F1
#
_entry.id   AF-A0A433SIR9-F1
#
_cell.length_a   1.000
_cell.length_b   1.000
_cell.length_c   1.000
_cell.angle_alpha   90.00
_cell.angle_beta   90.00
_cell.angle_gamma   90.00
#
_symmetry.space_group_name_H-M   'P 1'
#
loop_
_entity.id
_entity.type
_entity.pdbx_description
1 polymer ?
#
loop_
_entity_poly.entity_id
_entity_poly.type
_entity_poly.pdbx_seq_one_letter_code
_entity_poly.pdbx_strand_id
1 'polypeptide(L)'
;MKPPQYVEGRIEAFIQKMNDVIRDMSDEEFSKHVSALCTKRLEKPKDLVQQNYKYWTEIISNYYNFDRDSIEVAFLKTITKEDLYKFYKEKIALGAPQRHKLSVHVISGGAQGESSTPAGFMQAPVLPVPTIVTDVMEFKQDLGLYPLPKPFIDVTKTKAKL
;
A
#
# COMPACT_ATOMS: atom_id res chain seq x y z
N MET A 1 -8.59 13.18 -22.42
CA MET A 1 -8.22 12.29 -21.30
C MET A 1 -6.71 12.09 -21.34
N LYS A 2 -6.00 12.09 -20.21
CA LYS A 2 -4.54 11.89 -20.22
C LYS A 2 -4.22 10.41 -20.42
N PRO A 3 -3.22 10.04 -21.23
CA PRO A 3 -2.85 8.65 -21.44
C PRO A 3 -2.28 8.05 -20.15
N PRO A 4 -2.48 6.75 -19.88
CA PRO A 4 -1.98 6.09 -18.67
C PRO A 4 -0.47 6.28 -18.43
N GLN A 5 0.33 6.33 -19.50
CA GLN A 5 1.79 6.56 -19.42
C GLN A 5 2.13 7.93 -18.83
N TYR A 6 1.33 8.97 -19.11
CA TYR A 6 1.50 10.27 -18.48
C TYR A 6 1.22 10.19 -16.98
N VAL A 7 0.15 9.50 -16.60
CA VAL A 7 -0.25 9.33 -15.20
C VAL A 7 0.83 8.56 -14.42
N GLU A 8 1.41 7.51 -15.01
CA GLU A 8 2.57 6.80 -14.46
C GLU A 8 3.74 7.73 -14.13
N GLY A 9 4.16 8.56 -15.09
CA GLY A 9 5.23 9.53 -14.87
C GLY A 9 4.90 10.52 -13.74
N ARG A 10 3.63 10.93 -13.59
CA ARG A 10 3.19 11.80 -12.49
C ARG A 10 3.24 11.10 -11.14
N ILE A 11 2.85 9.83 -11.07
CA ILE A 11 2.91 9.03 -9.84
C ILE A 11 4.38 8.89 -9.40
N GLU A 12 5.29 8.60 -10.33
CA GLU A 12 6.71 8.46 -10.01
C GLU A 12 7.36 9.78 -9.58
N ALA A 13 7.01 10.90 -10.22
CA ALA A 13 7.44 12.23 -9.78
C ALA A 13 6.95 12.53 -8.35
N PHE A 14 5.71 12.16 -8.03
CA PHE A 14 5.17 12.31 -6.68
C PHE A 14 5.92 11.42 -5.68
N ILE A 15 6.13 10.13 -5.99
CA ILE A 15 6.89 9.22 -5.14
C ILE A 15 8.30 9.76 -4.90
N GLN A 16 8.96 10.30 -5.91
CA GLN A 16 10.29 10.91 -5.77
C GLN A 16 10.25 12.14 -4.86
N LYS A 17 9.26 13.02 -4.99
CA LYS A 17 9.06 14.16 -4.08
C LYS A 17 8.88 13.72 -2.63
N MET A 18 8.20 12.59 -2.42
CA MET A 18 7.98 12.06 -1.06
C MET A 18 9.29 11.69 -0.35
N ASN A 19 10.39 11.44 -1.07
CA ASN A 19 11.70 11.27 -0.46
C ASN A 19 12.07 12.48 0.40
N ASP A 20 11.98 13.68 -0.18
CA ASP A 20 12.35 14.92 0.50
C ASP A 20 11.31 15.25 1.58
N VAL A 21 10.02 15.04 1.31
CA VAL A 21 8.97 15.23 2.32
C VAL A 21 9.21 14.36 3.56
N ILE A 22 9.54 13.08 3.41
CA ILE A 22 9.77 12.19 4.56
C ILE A 22 11.09 12.55 5.27
N ARG A 23 12.13 12.89 4.52
CA ARG A 23 13.45 13.26 5.09
C ARG A 23 13.37 14.56 5.90
N ASP A 24 12.68 15.57 5.35
CA ASP A 24 12.70 16.93 5.87
C ASP A 24 11.54 17.20 6.86
N MET A 25 10.63 16.24 7.04
CA MET A 25 9.54 16.29 8.03
C MET A 25 10.09 16.34 9.46
N SER A 26 9.47 17.21 10.28
CA SER A 26 9.81 17.31 11.70
C SER A 26 9.25 16.14 12.51
N ASP A 27 9.83 15.87 13.67
CA ASP A 27 9.35 14.78 14.52
C ASP A 27 7.96 15.09 15.09
N GLU A 28 7.62 16.37 15.27
CA GLU A 28 6.27 16.81 15.64
C GLU A 28 5.25 16.53 14.54
N GLU A 29 5.59 16.80 13.27
CA GLU A 29 4.73 16.48 12.13
C GLU A 29 4.54 14.97 11.97
N PHE A 30 5.62 14.19 12.09
CA PHE A 30 5.55 12.74 12.07
C PHE A 30 4.65 12.21 13.21
N SER A 31 4.84 12.71 14.43
CA SER A 31 4.01 12.35 15.59
C SER A 31 2.52 12.68 15.39
N LYS A 32 2.21 13.80 14.72
CA LYS A 32 0.83 14.12 14.32
C LYS A 32 0.26 13.10 13.32
N HIS A 33 1.04 12.68 12.32
CA HIS A 33 0.62 11.64 11.37
C HIS A 33 0.38 10.29 12.07
N VAL A 34 1.27 9.87 12.96
CA VAL A 34 1.12 8.66 13.78
C VAL A 34 -0.15 8.74 14.64
N SER A 35 -0.36 9.86 15.32
CA SER A 35 -1.53 10.09 16.17
C SER A 35 -2.84 10.08 15.38
N ALA A 36 -2.86 10.70 14.20
CA ALA A 36 -4.02 10.69 13.31
C ALA A 36 -4.35 9.27 12.82
N LEU A 37 -3.33 8.48 12.45
CA LEU A 37 -3.52 7.08 12.04
C LEU A 37 -3.99 6.22 13.21
N CYS A 38 -3.45 6.39 14.42
CA CYS A 38 -3.92 5.70 15.62
C CYS A 38 -5.40 5.98 15.88
N THR A 39 -5.81 7.25 15.78
CA THR A 39 -7.20 7.67 15.99
C THR A 39 -8.14 7.03 14.97
N LYS A 40 -7.74 7.03 13.69
CA LYS A 40 -8.51 6.40 12.61
C LYS A 40 -8.65 4.89 12.81
N ARG A 41 -7.60 4.20 13.27
CA ARG A 41 -7.61 2.76 13.52
C ARG A 41 -8.45 2.36 14.74
N LEU A 42 -8.49 3.20 15.77
CA LEU A 42 -9.27 2.96 16.99
C LEU A 42 -10.71 3.48 16.91
N GLU A 43 -11.14 4.04 15.78
CA GLU A 43 -12.53 4.48 15.61
C GLU A 43 -13.49 3.31 15.83
N LYS A 44 -14.41 3.48 16.78
CA LYS A 44 -15.39 2.43 17.10
C LYS A 44 -16.43 2.34 15.97
N PRO A 45 -16.85 1.12 15.59
CA PRO A 45 -17.96 0.95 14.66
C PRO A 45 -19.19 1.74 15.12
N LYS A 46 -19.82 2.48 14.19
CA LYS A 46 -20.99 3.32 14.49
C LYS A 46 -22.30 2.52 14.53
N ASP A 47 -22.29 1.36 13.90
CA ASP A 47 -23.43 0.46 13.78
C ASP A 47 -22.98 -1.01 13.74
N LEU A 48 -23.95 -1.92 13.82
CA LEU A 48 -23.72 -3.37 13.77
C LEU A 48 -23.17 -3.84 12.42
N VAL A 49 -23.48 -3.16 11.32
CA VAL A 49 -23.00 -3.55 9.99
C VAL A 49 -21.50 -3.35 9.89
N GLN A 50 -21.00 -2.22 10.37
CA GLN A 50 -19.57 -1.92 10.44
C GLN A 50 -18.83 -2.88 11.37
N GLN A 51 -19.42 -3.19 12.53
CA GLN A 51 -18.82 -4.16 13.46
C GLN A 51 -18.77 -5.56 12.83
N ASN A 52 -19.86 -5.99 12.20
CA ASN A 52 -19.93 -7.27 11.50
C ASN A 52 -18.90 -7.33 10.37
N TYR A 53 -18.78 -6.27 9.56
CA TYR A 53 -17.79 -6.21 8.48
C TYR A 53 -16.36 -6.38 9.00
N LYS A 54 -16.02 -5.76 10.13
CA LYS A 54 -14.71 -5.87 10.76
C LYS A 54 -14.37 -7.32 11.13
N TYR A 55 -15.27 -8.00 11.84
CA TYR A 55 -15.05 -9.41 12.23
C TYR A 55 -15.10 -10.35 11.03
N TRP A 56 -16.03 -10.11 10.10
CA TRP A 56 -16.16 -10.92 8.91
C TRP A 56 -14.91 -10.88 8.04
N THR A 57 -14.26 -9.71 7.95
CA THR A 57 -12.98 -9.56 7.25
C THR A 57 -11.90 -10.46 7.86
N GLU A 58 -11.79 -10.55 9.19
CA GLU A 58 -10.83 -11.45 9.86
C GLU A 58 -11.14 -12.93 9.62
N ILE A 59 -12.41 -13.29 9.50
CA ILE A 59 -12.87 -14.67 9.24
C ILE A 59 -12.53 -15.08 7.80
N ILE A 60 -12.96 -14.29 6.80
CA ILE A 60 -12.77 -14.66 5.39
C ILE A 60 -11.30 -14.60 4.95
N SER A 61 -10.48 -13.81 5.64
CA SER A 61 -9.04 -13.73 5.41
C SER A 61 -8.23 -14.80 6.17
N ASN A 62 -8.89 -15.59 7.03
CA ASN A 62 -8.28 -16.60 7.91
C ASN A 62 -7.23 -16.06 8.90
N TYR A 63 -7.23 -14.75 9.18
CA TYR A 63 -6.32 -14.17 10.17
C TYR A 63 -6.85 -14.32 11.60
N TYR A 64 -8.17 -14.20 11.81
CA TYR A 64 -8.81 -14.29 13.14
C TYR A 64 -8.20 -13.37 14.21
N ASN A 65 -7.67 -12.21 13.83
CA ASN A 65 -7.11 -11.24 14.77
C ASN A 65 -8.16 -10.19 15.13
N PHE A 66 -9.09 -10.55 16.03
CA PHE A 66 -10.20 -9.66 16.38
C PHE A 66 -9.77 -8.41 17.16
N ASP A 67 -8.61 -8.46 17.83
CA ASP A 67 -7.99 -7.34 18.55
C ASP A 67 -6.93 -6.59 17.71
N ARG A 68 -6.91 -6.82 16.38
CA ARG A 68 -5.90 -6.27 15.46
C ARG A 68 -5.63 -4.80 15.65
N ASP A 69 -6.66 -3.97 15.77
CA ASP A 69 -6.45 -2.53 15.88
C ASP A 69 -5.72 -2.13 17.14
N SER A 70 -6.02 -2.75 18.29
CA SER A 70 -5.31 -2.48 19.54
C SER A 70 -3.84 -2.89 19.44
N ILE A 71 -3.57 -4.06 18.86
CA ILE A 71 -2.21 -4.61 18.68
C ILE A 71 -1.40 -3.76 17.70
N GLU A 72 -1.95 -3.49 16.51
CA GLU A 72 -1.27 -2.72 15.47
C GLU A 72 -1.05 -1.27 15.90
N VAL A 73 -1.98 -0.66 16.65
CA VAL A 73 -1.78 0.70 17.20
C VAL A 73 -0.72 0.74 18.30
N ALA A 74 -0.63 -0.30 19.14
CA ALA A 74 0.44 -0.39 20.13
C ALA A 74 1.81 -0.44 19.45
N PHE A 75 1.95 -1.22 18.36
CA PHE A 75 3.18 -1.27 17.57
C PHE A 75 3.43 0.01 16.76
N LEU A 76 2.39 0.61 16.17
CA LEU A 76 2.52 1.85 15.39
C LEU A 76 3.14 2.99 16.20
N LYS A 77 2.86 3.06 17.51
CA LYS A 77 3.46 4.04 18.43
C LYS A 77 4.95 3.86 18.67
N THR A 78 5.53 2.71 18.32
CA THR A 78 6.97 2.44 18.46
C THR A 78 7.74 2.71 17.18
N ILE A 79 7.06 3.00 16.06
CA ILE A 79 7.70 3.25 14.76
C ILE A 79 8.34 4.64 14.75
N THR A 80 9.57 4.73 14.25
CA THR A 80 10.31 5.99 14.10
C THR A 80 10.23 6.56 12.67
N LYS A 81 10.60 7.82 12.51
CA LYS A 81 10.71 8.45 11.18
C LYS A 81 11.77 7.76 10.33
N GLU A 82 12.86 7.33 10.96
CA GLU A 82 13.95 6.58 10.35
C GLU A 82 13.46 5.24 9.78
N ASP A 83 12.59 4.53 10.52
CA ASP A 83 11.98 3.28 10.05
C ASP A 83 11.11 3.52 8.80
N LEU A 84 10.32 4.59 8.81
CA LEU A 84 9.51 4.98 7.65
C LEU A 84 10.39 5.33 6.43
N TYR A 85 11.46 6.10 6.65
CA TYR A 85 12.38 6.48 5.59
C TYR A 85 13.10 5.27 5.00
N LYS A 86 13.57 4.35 5.87
CA LYS A 86 14.17 3.08 5.47
C LYS A 86 13.19 2.25 4.63
N PHE A 87 11.95 2.08 5.10
CA PHE A 87 10.91 1.37 4.35
C PHE A 87 10.68 1.98 2.97
N TYR A 88 10.60 3.31 2.87
CA TYR A 88 10.47 4.02 1.60
C TYR A 88 11.65 3.70 0.65
N LYS A 89 12.89 3.79 1.13
CA LYS A 89 14.10 3.55 0.33
C LYS A 89 14.24 2.08 -0.10
N GLU A 90 13.79 1.13 0.71
CA GLU A 90 13.92 -0.30 0.42
C GLU A 90 12.82 -0.84 -0.50
N LYS A 91 11.59 -0.30 -0.39
CA LYS A 91 10.40 -0.90 -1.02
C LYS A 91 9.72 -0.01 -2.07
N ILE A 92 9.79 1.31 -1.94
CA ILE A 92 8.91 2.24 -2.66
C ILE A 92 9.66 3.11 -3.68
N ALA A 93 10.83 3.63 -3.32
CA ALA A 93 11.59 4.58 -4.12
C ALA A 93 11.92 4.05 -5.54
N LEU A 94 12.11 4.95 -6.51
CA LEU A 94 12.63 4.57 -7.83
C LEU A 94 14.01 3.93 -7.69
N GLY A 95 14.16 2.72 -8.23
CA GLY A 95 15.37 1.91 -8.08
C GLY A 95 15.53 1.22 -6.72
N ALA A 96 14.50 1.21 -5.87
CA ALA A 96 14.57 0.50 -4.59
C ALA A 96 14.79 -1.01 -4.80
N PRO A 97 15.67 -1.65 -4.02
CA PRO A 97 16.15 -3.02 -4.28
C PRO A 97 15.06 -4.08 -4.16
N GLN A 98 14.00 -3.82 -3.41
CA GLN A 98 12.88 -4.73 -3.21
C GLN A 98 11.57 -4.12 -3.69
N ARG A 99 11.64 -3.27 -4.72
CA ARG A 99 10.46 -2.67 -5.35
C ARG A 99 9.72 -3.70 -6.20
N HIS A 100 8.44 -3.85 -5.90
CA HIS A 100 7.52 -4.66 -6.69
C HIS A 100 6.41 -3.74 -7.21
N LYS A 101 6.31 -3.57 -8.53
CA LYS A 101 5.33 -2.68 -9.16
C LYS A 101 4.59 -3.43 -10.27
N LEU A 102 3.26 -3.40 -10.21
CA LEU A 102 2.36 -3.83 -11.28
C LEU A 102 1.48 -2.63 -11.65
N SER A 103 1.27 -2.39 -12.94
CA SER A 103 0.35 -1.37 -13.41
C SER A 103 -0.62 -1.95 -14.43
N VAL A 104 -1.88 -1.48 -14.35
CA VAL A 104 -2.96 -1.87 -15.26
C VAL A 104 -3.42 -0.62 -15.98
N HIS A 105 -3.21 -0.58 -17.30
CA HIS A 105 -3.56 0.56 -18.14
C HIS A 105 -4.87 0.28 -18.87
N VAL A 106 -5.93 1.02 -18.55
CA VAL A 106 -7.20 0.99 -19.28
C VAL A 106 -7.22 2.16 -20.26
N ILE A 107 -7.24 1.86 -21.55
CA ILE A 107 -7.16 2.86 -22.61
C ILE A 107 -8.57 3.18 -23.10
N SER A 108 -8.95 4.46 -23.10
CA SER A 108 -10.16 4.94 -23.77
C SER A 108 -9.85 5.31 -25.23
N GLY A 109 -10.80 5.09 -26.14
CA GLY A 109 -10.59 5.32 -27.58
C GLY A 109 -10.17 6.74 -27.99
N GLY A 110 -10.32 7.73 -27.10
CA GLY A 110 -9.88 9.12 -27.32
C GLY A 110 -8.58 9.51 -26.63
N ALA A 111 -7.86 8.58 -26.01
CA ALA A 111 -6.60 8.83 -25.32
C ALA A 111 -5.39 8.66 -26.26
N GLN A 112 -5.40 9.37 -27.38
CA GLN A 112 -4.22 9.51 -28.26
C GLN A 112 -3.77 10.97 -28.19
N GLY A 113 -2.59 11.18 -27.62
CA GLY A 113 -1.99 12.51 -27.55
C GLY A 113 -0.83 12.56 -26.57
N GLU A 114 0.29 13.10 -27.04
CA GLU A 114 1.41 13.46 -26.17
C GLU A 114 0.92 14.43 -25.10
N SER A 115 1.07 14.03 -23.85
CA SER A 115 0.68 14.87 -22.73
C SER A 115 1.91 15.59 -22.21
N SER A 116 2.02 16.87 -22.56
CA SER A 116 3.02 17.75 -21.96
C SER A 116 2.74 17.91 -20.46
N THR A 117 3.82 18.01 -19.69
CA THR A 117 3.75 18.33 -18.26
C THR A 117 3.46 19.83 -18.14
N PRO A 118 2.39 20.27 -17.46
CA PRO A 118 2.10 21.68 -17.28
C PRO A 118 3.22 22.38 -16.50
N ALA A 119 3.43 23.68 -16.76
CA ALA A 119 4.42 24.49 -16.05
C ALA A 119 4.14 24.49 -14.53
N GLY A 120 5.20 24.31 -13.72
CA GLY A 120 5.12 24.24 -12.25
C GLY A 120 5.01 22.83 -11.66
N PHE A 121 4.86 21.80 -12.48
CA PHE A 121 4.89 20.41 -12.02
C PHE A 121 6.30 19.81 -12.15
N MET A 122 6.73 19.02 -11.15
CA MET A 122 8.01 18.30 -11.19
C MET A 122 8.10 17.42 -12.43
N GLN A 123 9.26 17.39 -13.08
CA GLN A 123 9.49 16.55 -14.24
C GLN A 123 9.40 15.07 -13.84
N ALA A 124 8.78 14.24 -14.70
CA ALA A 124 8.74 12.81 -14.48
C ALA A 124 10.15 12.22 -14.59
N PRO A 125 10.57 11.32 -13.68
CA PRO A 125 11.83 10.63 -13.84
C PRO A 125 11.79 9.71 -15.05
N VAL A 126 12.97 9.38 -15.59
CA VAL A 126 13.09 8.36 -16.63
C VAL A 126 12.72 7.01 -16.02
N LEU A 127 11.73 6.35 -16.61
CA LEU A 127 11.23 5.07 -16.12
C LEU A 127 11.92 3.91 -16.84
N PRO A 128 12.17 2.79 -16.15
CA PRO A 128 12.64 1.58 -16.81
C PRO A 128 11.59 1.07 -17.81
N VAL A 129 12.06 0.39 -18.86
CA VAL A 129 11.18 -0.25 -19.84
C VAL A 129 10.36 -1.33 -19.12
N PRO A 130 9.02 -1.28 -19.16
CA PRO A 130 8.19 -2.27 -18.50
C PRO A 130 8.15 -3.58 -19.29
N THR A 131 7.99 -4.69 -18.58
CA THR A 131 7.59 -5.96 -19.19
C THR A 131 6.08 -5.94 -19.43
N ILE A 132 5.67 -6.01 -20.69
CA ILE A 132 4.25 -6.00 -21.07
C ILE A 132 3.69 -7.41 -20.89
N VAL A 133 2.65 -7.54 -20.06
CA VAL A 133 1.93 -8.80 -19.89
C VAL A 133 0.96 -8.97 -21.06
N THR A 134 1.25 -9.92 -21.94
CA THR A 134 0.39 -10.29 -23.08
C THR A 134 -0.62 -11.37 -22.71
N ASP A 135 -0.22 -12.33 -21.87
CA ASP A 135 -1.06 -13.40 -21.34
C ASP A 135 -0.99 -13.43 -19.82
N VAL A 136 -2.15 -13.36 -19.18
CA VAL A 136 -2.28 -13.32 -17.71
C VAL A 136 -1.95 -14.67 -17.07
N MET A 137 -2.18 -15.78 -17.77
CA MET A 137 -1.92 -17.13 -17.27
C MET A 137 -0.42 -17.43 -17.30
N GLU A 138 0.28 -17.10 -18.39
CA GLU A 138 1.74 -17.19 -18.49
C GLU A 138 2.40 -16.34 -17.39
N PHE A 139 1.97 -15.09 -17.25
CA PHE A 139 2.47 -14.20 -16.19
C PHE A 139 2.29 -14.77 -14.78
N LYS A 140 1.18 -15.45 -14.50
CA LYS A 140 0.93 -16.07 -13.19
C LYS A 140 1.78 -17.33 -12.98
N GLN A 141 2.04 -18.10 -14.03
CA GLN A 141 2.82 -19.35 -13.94
C GLN A 141 4.30 -19.08 -13.66
N ASP A 142 4.84 -17.98 -14.19
CA ASP A 142 6.25 -17.62 -14.04
C ASP A 142 6.60 -16.97 -12.68
N LEU A 143 5.60 -16.73 -11.82
CA LEU A 143 5.78 -16.05 -10.54
C LEU A 143 5.61 -16.99 -9.35
N GLY A 144 6.48 -16.82 -8.36
CA GLY A 144 6.33 -17.46 -7.06
C GLY A 144 5.05 -17.01 -6.35
N LEU A 145 4.35 -17.95 -5.72
CA LEU A 145 3.19 -17.67 -4.89
C LEU A 145 3.63 -17.34 -3.46
N TYR A 146 3.02 -16.30 -2.88
CA TYR A 146 3.20 -16.03 -1.45
C TYR A 146 2.60 -17.16 -0.60
N PRO A 147 3.18 -17.46 0.57
CA PRO A 147 2.61 -18.43 1.49
C PRO A 147 1.25 -17.95 2.00
N LEU A 148 0.42 -18.90 2.40
CA LEU A 148 -0.84 -18.58 3.05
C LEU A 148 -0.61 -17.92 4.42
N PRO A 149 -1.47 -16.97 4.83
CA PRO A 149 -1.38 -16.35 6.14
C PRO A 149 -1.59 -17.40 7.25
N LYS A 150 -0.84 -17.23 8.34
CA LYS A 150 -1.01 -18.06 9.55
C LYS A 150 -2.12 -17.47 10.42
N PRO A 151 -3.12 -18.27 10.85
CA PRO A 151 -4.12 -17.84 11.82
C PRO A 151 -3.48 -17.26 13.09
N PHE A 152 -4.01 -16.14 13.57
CA PHE A 152 -3.60 -15.53 14.85
C PHE A 152 -4.02 -16.39 16.04
N ILE A 153 -5.15 -17.09 15.91
CA ILE A 153 -5.69 -18.03 16.90
C ILE A 153 -5.65 -19.44 16.30
N ASP A 154 -5.24 -20.43 17.11
CA ASP A 154 -5.27 -21.83 16.72
C ASP A 154 -6.70 -22.41 16.81
N VAL A 155 -7.43 -22.29 15.70
CA VAL A 155 -8.80 -22.80 15.59
C VAL A 155 -8.90 -24.33 15.70
N THR A 156 -7.81 -25.07 15.49
CA THR A 156 -7.80 -26.55 15.50
C THR A 156 -7.71 -27.15 16.91
N LYS A 157 -7.26 -26.38 17.90
CA LYS A 157 -7.17 -26.83 19.30
C LYS A 157 -8.43 -26.60 20.13
N THR A 158 -9.42 -25.91 19.58
CA THR A 158 -10.68 -25.65 20.29
C THR A 158 -11.51 -26.93 20.32
N LYS A 159 -11.45 -27.68 21.43
CA LYS A 159 -12.35 -28.82 21.65
C LYS A 159 -13.79 -28.33 21.50
N ALA A 160 -14.51 -28.86 20.52
CA ALA A 160 -15.95 -28.69 20.43
C ALA A 160 -16.56 -29.25 21.71
N LYS A 161 -17.08 -28.37 22.58
CA LYS A 161 -18.07 -28.77 23.58
C LYS A 161 -19.40 -28.83 22.83
N LEU A 162 -19.70 -30.00 22.28
CA LEU A 162 -21.08 -30.42 22.03
C LEU A 162 -21.73 -30.77 23.37
#